data_AF-A0A662SPQ4-F1
#
_entry.id   AF-A0A662SPQ4-F1
#
_cell.length_a   1.000
_cell.length_b   1.000
_cell.length_c   1.000
_cell.angle_alpha   90.00
_cell.angle_beta   90.00
_cell.angle_gamma   90.00
#
_symmetry.space_group_name_H-M   'P 1'
#
loop_
_entity.id
_entity.type
_entity.pdbx_description
1 polymer ?
#
loop_
_entity_poly.entity_id
_entity_poly.type
_entity_poly.pdbx_seq_one_letter_code
_entity_poly.pdbx_strand_id
1 'polypeptide(L)'
;MLTLGQNRHVTCLGITLLLTSLSYFLYRTIFSAPTAQPTVKGGNPAVLTALAFLLFALAFLIQRTRIGLIHEACGDNAKALDRMGHDPFFVRKVALVLGNSLILLGGSFLSIV
;
A
#
# COMPACT_ATOMS: atom_id res chain seq x y z
N MET A 1 16.05 -4.69 -19.71
CA MET A 1 16.84 -3.44 -19.85
C MET A 1 16.01 -2.42 -20.61
N LEU A 2 15.62 -1.33 -19.98
CA LEU A 2 15.36 -0.04 -20.65
C LEU A 2 16.21 0.97 -19.86
N THR A 3 17.23 1.47 -20.54
CA THR A 3 18.18 2.45 -20.02
C THR A 3 17.53 3.83 -20.00
N LEU A 4 17.06 4.27 -18.84
CA LEU A 4 16.91 5.69 -18.52
C LEU A 4 17.23 5.84 -17.03
N GLY A 5 18.51 6.10 -16.73
CA GLY A 5 19.03 6.27 -15.38
C GLY A 5 18.52 7.52 -14.65
N GLN A 6 17.85 8.46 -15.35
CA GLN A 6 17.44 9.75 -14.80
C GLN A 6 15.92 9.90 -14.64
N ASN A 7 15.11 9.27 -15.50
CA ASN A 7 13.68 9.58 -15.59
C ASN A 7 12.77 8.63 -14.77
N ARG A 8 13.34 7.60 -14.12
CA ARG A 8 12.57 6.60 -13.37
C ARG A 8 11.84 7.17 -12.15
N HIS A 9 12.42 8.15 -11.47
CA HIS A 9 11.76 8.84 -10.36
C HIS A 9 10.60 9.72 -10.86
N VAL A 10 10.78 10.37 -12.01
CA VAL A 10 9.75 11.23 -12.63
C VAL A 10 8.59 10.39 -13.16
N THR A 11 8.86 9.26 -13.80
CA THR A 11 7.81 8.33 -14.25
C THR A 11 7.02 7.78 -13.06
N CYS A 12 7.69 7.50 -11.93
CA CYS A 12 7.02 7.07 -10.70
C CYS A 12 6.09 8.17 -10.14
N LEU A 13 6.57 9.41 -10.04
CA LEU A 13 5.74 10.54 -9.60
C LEU A 13 4.54 10.80 -10.54
N GLY A 14 4.75 10.65 -11.85
CA GLY A 14 3.64 10.74 -12.81
C GLY A 14 2.58 9.65 -12.58
N ILE A 15 3.01 8.41 -12.31
CA ILE A 15 2.10 7.29 -12.03
C ILE A 15 1.33 7.49 -10.72
N THR A 16 1.98 7.97 -9.64
CA THR A 16 1.28 8.20 -8.37
C THR A 16 0.26 9.33 -8.46
N LEU A 17 0.60 10.42 -9.17
CA LEU A 17 -0.32 11.52 -9.41
C LEU A 17 -1.49 11.10 -10.30
N LEU A 18 -1.24 10.29 -11.34
CA LEU A 18 -2.27 9.76 -12.21
C LEU A 18 -3.22 8.81 -11.47
N LEU A 19 -2.70 7.87 -10.66
CA LEU A 19 -3.54 6.99 -9.83
C LEU A 19 -4.35 7.78 -8.80
N THR A 20 -3.73 8.75 -8.12
CA THR A 20 -4.42 9.59 -7.12
C THR A 20 -5.55 10.39 -7.79
N SER A 21 -5.27 11.00 -8.94
CA SER A 21 -6.26 11.77 -9.70
C SER A 21 -7.37 10.88 -10.26
N LEU A 22 -7.02 9.68 -10.75
CA LEU A 22 -8.00 8.69 -11.21
C LEU A 22 -8.89 8.20 -10.06
N SER A 23 -8.32 8.00 -8.86
CA SER A 23 -9.09 7.65 -7.67
C SER A 23 -10.07 8.74 -7.28
N TYR A 24 -9.64 10.01 -7.26
CA TYR A 24 -10.52 11.15 -7.00
C TYR A 24 -11.58 11.34 -8.09
N PHE A 25 -11.24 11.07 -9.35
CA PHE A 25 -12.18 11.13 -10.47
C PHE A 25 -13.24 10.04 -10.35
N LEU A 26 -12.84 8.78 -10.16
CA LEU A 26 -13.76 7.66 -9.96
C LEU A 26 -14.65 7.89 -8.73
N TYR A 27 -14.07 8.39 -7.63
CA TYR A 27 -14.80 8.78 -6.45
C TYR A 27 -15.88 9.82 -6.77
N ARG A 28 -15.53 10.91 -7.47
CA ARG A 28 -16.48 11.95 -7.85
C ARG A 28 -17.55 11.48 -8.83
N THR A 29 -17.24 10.52 -9.70
CA THR A 29 -18.20 9.99 -10.69
C THR A 29 -19.18 8.98 -10.11
N ILE A 30 -18.78 8.22 -9.08
CA ILE A 30 -19.62 7.18 -8.46
C ILE A 30 -20.38 7.75 -7.27
N PHE A 31 -19.76 8.65 -6.50
CA PHE A 31 -20.32 9.26 -5.30
C PHE A 31 -20.34 10.77 -5.47
N SER A 32 -21.47 11.32 -5.94
CA SER A 32 -21.74 12.75 -5.86
C SER A 32 -21.66 13.19 -4.39
N ALA A 33 -20.66 14.02 -4.08
CA ALA A 33 -20.16 14.31 -2.73
C ALA A 33 -21.22 14.51 -1.62
N PRO A 34 -20.96 14.01 -0.40
CA PRO A 34 -21.39 14.67 0.82
C PRO A 34 -20.24 15.54 1.35
N THR A 35 -20.42 16.86 1.28
CA THR A 35 -19.66 17.85 2.07
C THR A 35 -20.19 17.87 3.51
N ALA A 36 -20.05 16.77 4.23
CA ALA A 36 -20.36 16.70 5.66
C ALA A 36 -19.17 16.09 6.38
N GLN A 37 -18.64 16.80 7.36
CA GLN A 37 -17.56 16.31 8.21
C GLN A 37 -18.09 15.06 8.94
N PRO A 38 -17.45 13.88 8.80
CA PRO A 38 -17.93 12.67 9.45
C PRO A 38 -17.73 12.86 10.95
N THR A 39 -18.80 13.20 11.66
CA THR A 39 -18.82 13.17 13.12
C THR A 39 -18.72 11.70 13.51
N VAL A 40 -17.54 11.32 14.01
CA VAL A 40 -17.28 10.01 14.61
C VAL A 40 -18.28 9.84 15.76
N LYS A 41 -19.41 9.17 15.51
CA LYS A 41 -20.23 8.61 16.60
C LYS A 41 -19.35 7.58 17.26
N GLY A 42 -18.77 7.96 18.40
CA GLY A 42 -17.74 7.22 19.13
C GLY A 42 -18.07 5.75 19.24
N GLY A 43 -17.48 4.96 18.33
CA GLY A 43 -17.32 3.53 18.53
C GLY A 43 -16.45 3.32 19.76
N ASN A 44 -16.77 2.32 20.56
CA ASN A 44 -16.10 2.03 21.82
C ASN A 44 -14.58 1.93 21.57
N PRO A 45 -13.73 2.83 22.12
CA PRO A 45 -12.32 2.96 21.74
C PRO A 45 -11.53 1.66 21.99
N ALA A 46 -12.02 0.82 22.91
CA ALA A 46 -11.48 -0.50 23.22
C ALA A 46 -11.47 -1.46 22.02
N VAL A 47 -12.49 -1.42 21.15
CA VAL A 47 -12.58 -2.33 19.99
C VAL A 47 -11.61 -1.90 18.89
N LEU A 48 -11.47 -0.58 18.66
CA LEU A 48 -10.49 -0.06 17.71
C LEU A 48 -9.05 -0.30 18.18
N THR A 49 -8.77 -0.17 19.49
CA THR A 49 -7.44 -0.49 20.04
C THR A 49 -7.15 -1.99 19.96
N ALA A 50 -8.11 -2.85 20.26
CA ALA A 50 -7.95 -4.30 20.12
C ALA A 50 -7.67 -4.69 18.65
N LEU A 51 -8.41 -4.10 17.69
CA LEU A 51 -8.19 -4.33 16.27
C LEU A 51 -6.81 -3.82 15.82
N ALA A 52 -6.38 -2.65 16.29
CA ALA A 52 -5.06 -2.10 15.99
C ALA A 52 -3.93 -3.01 16.53
N PHE A 53 -4.06 -3.51 17.76
CA PHE A 53 -3.12 -4.47 18.33
C PHE A 53 -3.09 -5.80 17.57
N LEU A 54 -4.25 -6.29 17.11
CA LEU A 54 -4.33 -7.51 16.31
C LEU A 54 -3.64 -7.35 14.95
N LEU A 55 -3.85 -6.22 14.27
CA LEU A 55 -3.18 -5.90 13.01
C LEU A 55 -1.66 -5.74 13.21
N PHE A 56 -1.25 -5.12 14.32
CA PHE A 56 0.17 -5.01 14.68
C PHE A 56 0.80 -6.39 14.94
N ALA A 57 0.11 -7.26 15.68
CA ALA A 57 0.57 -8.62 15.92
C ALA A 57 0.66 -9.44 14.62
N LEU A 58 -0.29 -9.27 13.70
CA LEU A 58 -0.26 -9.91 12.38
C LEU A 58 0.92 -9.42 11.53
N ALA A 59 1.17 -8.11 11.51
CA ALA A 59 2.33 -7.54 10.81
C ALA A 59 3.65 -8.07 11.39
N PHE A 60 3.74 -8.19 12.72
CA PHE A 60 4.89 -8.75 13.40
C PHE A 60 5.12 -10.23 13.06
N LEU A 61 4.04 -11.02 12.97
CA LEU A 61 4.11 -12.41 12.52
C LEU A 61 4.60 -12.52 11.07
N ILE A 62 4.13 -11.66 10.16
CA ILE A 62 4.56 -11.65 8.76
C ILE A 62 6.07 -11.38 8.65
N GLN A 63 6.61 -10.44 9.43
CA GLN A 63 8.05 -10.14 9.46
C GLN A 63 8.90 -11.33 9.95
N ARG A 64 8.34 -12.21 10.77
CA ARG A 64 9.02 -13.45 11.21
C ARG A 64 8.93 -14.59 10.19
N THR A 65 8.10 -14.48 9.16
CA THR A 65 7.95 -15.52 8.14
C THR A 65 8.93 -15.37 6.97
N ARG A 66 9.18 -16.46 6.23
CA ARG A 66 10.08 -16.48 5.05
C ARG A 66 9.76 -15.39 4.03
N ILE A 67 8.47 -15.08 3.84
CA ILE A 67 8.02 -14.08 2.86
C ILE A 67 8.36 -12.66 3.33
N GLY A 68 8.24 -12.38 4.63
CA GLY A 68 8.64 -11.10 5.21
C GLY A 68 10.13 -10.85 5.05
N LEU A 69 10.96 -11.86 5.32
CA LEU A 69 12.42 -11.77 5.18
C LEU A 69 12.87 -11.58 3.72
N ILE A 70 12.20 -12.23 2.75
CA ILE A 70 12.46 -12.02 1.31
C ILE A 70 12.13 -10.58 0.92
N HIS A 71 11.05 -10.04 1.49
CA HIS A 71 10.61 -8.67 1.21
C HIS A 71 11.54 -7.62 1.83
N GLU A 72 12.07 -7.89 3.02
CA GLU A 72 13.07 -7.06 3.70
C GLU A 72 14.44 -7.14 3.01
N ALA A 73 14.88 -8.34 2.62
CA ALA A 73 16.12 -8.55 1.85
C ALA A 73 16.09 -7.86 0.47
N CYS A 74 14.90 -7.70 -0.14
CA CYS A 74 14.73 -6.91 -1.35
C CYS A 74 15.00 -5.40 -1.13
N GLY A 75 14.76 -4.89 0.08
CA GLY A 75 15.04 -3.51 0.47
C GLY A 75 16.52 -3.28 0.79
N ASP A 76 17.13 -4.21 1.51
CA ASP A 76 18.51 -4.09 2.02
C ASP A 76 19.55 -4.27 0.91
N ASN A 77 19.45 -5.32 0.09
CA ASN A 77 20.41 -5.56 -0.98
C ASN A 77 19.84 -6.40 -2.14
N ALA A 78 19.38 -5.74 -3.19
CA ALA A 78 18.80 -6.40 -4.37
C ALA A 78 19.77 -7.41 -5.04
N LYS A 79 21.09 -7.18 -4.94
CA LYS A 79 22.10 -8.11 -5.45
C LYS A 79 22.22 -9.38 -4.60
N ALA A 80 21.91 -9.31 -3.31
CA ALA A 80 21.89 -10.50 -2.44
C ALA A 80 20.66 -11.37 -2.74
N LEU A 81 19.51 -10.74 -3.01
CA LEU A 81 18.28 -11.45 -3.37
C LEU A 81 18.41 -12.22 -4.69
N ASP A 82 19.06 -11.62 -5.69
CA ASP A 82 19.32 -12.25 -6.99
C ASP A 82 20.24 -13.49 -6.86
N ARG A 83 21.22 -13.44 -5.95
CA ARG A 83 22.08 -14.61 -5.61
C ARG A 83 21.31 -15.72 -4.91
N MET A 84 20.21 -15.40 -4.22
CA MET A 84 19.29 -16.38 -3.63
C MET A 84 18.33 -16.98 -4.66
N GLY A 85 18.41 -16.57 -5.92
CA GLY A 85 17.58 -17.08 -7.02
C GLY A 85 16.19 -16.44 -7.10
N HIS A 86 15.94 -15.35 -6.36
CA HIS A 86 14.66 -14.64 -6.37
C HIS A 86 14.80 -13.30 -7.10
N ASP A 87 13.95 -13.08 -8.12
CA ASP A 87 13.97 -11.85 -8.91
C ASP A 87 13.48 -10.63 -8.08
N PRO A 88 14.32 -9.61 -7.86
CA PRO A 88 13.97 -8.43 -7.05
C PRO A 88 12.94 -7.51 -7.71
N PHE A 89 12.79 -7.55 -9.03
CA PHE A 89 11.79 -6.75 -9.74
C PHE A 89 10.39 -7.30 -9.54
N PHE A 90 10.24 -8.63 -9.48
CA PHE A 90 8.98 -9.30 -9.20
C PHE A 90 8.52 -9.02 -7.78
N VAL A 91 9.41 -9.17 -6.79
CA VAL A 91 9.10 -8.87 -5.38
C VAL A 91 8.65 -7.40 -5.22
N ARG A 92 9.33 -6.44 -5.87
CA ARG A 92 8.91 -5.03 -5.88
C ARG A 92 7.54 -4.80 -6.52
N LYS A 93 7.23 -5.48 -7.63
CA LYS A 93 5.92 -5.34 -8.29
C LYS A 93 4.80 -5.88 -7.42
N VAL A 94 5.00 -7.05 -6.80
CA VAL A 94 4.01 -7.65 -5.90
C VAL A 94 3.79 -6.76 -4.68
N ALA A 95 4.87 -6.26 -4.06
CA ALA A 95 4.82 -5.31 -2.97
C ALA A 95 3.98 -4.08 -3.30
N LEU A 96 4.24 -3.49 -4.48
CA LEU A 96 3.58 -2.28 -4.96
C LEU A 96 2.08 -2.53 -5.19
N VAL A 97 1.72 -3.61 -5.87
CA VAL A 97 0.31 -3.92 -6.16
C VAL A 97 -0.45 -4.21 -4.86
N LEU A 98 0.10 -5.05 -3.97
CA LEU A 98 -0.54 -5.36 -2.69
C LEU A 98 -0.71 -4.12 -1.80
N GLY A 99 0.31 -3.26 -1.71
CA GLY A 99 0.24 -2.03 -0.93
C GLY A 99 -0.82 -1.06 -1.45
N ASN A 100 -0.86 -0.83 -2.78
CA ASN A 100 -1.86 0.04 -3.37
C ASN A 100 -3.29 -0.51 -3.24
N SER A 101 -3.48 -1.82 -3.39
CA SER A 101 -4.78 -2.46 -3.18
C SER A 101 -5.27 -2.28 -1.74
N LEU A 102 -4.39 -2.40 -0.74
CA LEU A 102 -4.76 -2.23 0.67
C LEU A 102 -5.14 -0.78 1.00
N ILE A 103 -4.40 0.20 0.46
CA ILE A 103 -4.71 1.63 0.60
C ILE A 103 -6.07 1.94 -0.05
N LEU A 104 -6.35 1.39 -1.22
CA LEU A 104 -7.61 1.58 -1.94
C LEU A 104 -8.80 1.02 -1.15
N LEU A 105 -8.66 -0.16 -0.55
CA LEU A 105 -9.67 -0.73 0.34
C LEU A 105 -9.92 0.20 1.53
N GLY A 106 -8.86 0.69 2.19
CA GLY A 106 -8.98 1.66 3.28
C GLY A 106 -9.70 2.95 2.87
N GLY A 107 -9.39 3.50 1.69
CA GLY A 107 -10.07 4.66 1.11
C GLY A 107 -11.56 4.40 0.81
N SER A 108 -11.90 3.21 0.32
CA SER A 108 -13.30 2.80 0.10
C SER A 108 -14.08 2.70 1.41
N PHE A 109 -13.47 2.26 2.50
CA PHE A 109 -14.14 2.20 3.81
C PHE A 109 -14.35 3.59 4.42
N LEU A 110 -13.39 4.51 4.26
CA LEU A 110 -13.58 5.91 4.64
C LEU A 110 -14.67 6.61 3.82
N SER A 111 -14.97 6.12 2.61
CA SER A 111 -16.02 6.64 1.74
C SER A 111 -17.44 6.21 2.12
N ILE A 112 -17.60 5.17 2.95
CA ILE A 112 -18.92 4.64 3.36
C ILE A 112 -19.44 5.34 4.64
N VAL A 113 -18.66 6.26 5.22
CA VAL A 113 -19.04 7.04 6.42
C VAL A 113 -19.34 8.50 6.09
#